data_AF-A0A9X2J5C4-F1
#
_entry.id   AF-A0A9X2J5C4-F1
#
_cell.length_a   1.000
_cell.length_b   1.000
_cell.length_c   1.000
_cell.angle_alpha   90.00
_cell.angle_beta   90.00
_cell.angle_gamma   90.00
#
_symmetry.space_group_name_H-M   'P 1'
#
loop_
_entity.id
_entity.type
_entity.pdbx_description
1 polymer ?
#
loop_
_entity_poly.entity_id
_entity_poly.type
_entity_poly.pdbx_seq_one_letter_code
_entity_poly.pdbx_strand_id
1 'polypeptide(L)'
;MFKAARDQLLKAGPRLAASWRDLRGRGMVGLFLFEPVVVTLGVLLAQSFADWSRGKERDADMEAKRLAAVEAAGYAGIVAAHYEFVIPCFETQMGQIMLAANGEADVDPIRLRRPSVRGVRAVELEADTLDEIAKRHGADHAQSIESANQQAGLLMRRIARLEEGWRAFALLDPRYGTPAPADYRKARESAAEILQTLAGMRFNAATIQRHAARLDANGEDVRTGRSARSCDEMWTYGDAWFDAYDLDGSDQPILPNLYAAQEAR
;
A
#
# COMPACT_ATOMS: atom_id res chain seq x y z
N MET A 1 28.92 8.68 -51.54
CA MET A 1 29.93 8.24 -50.56
C MET A 1 30.16 6.73 -50.52
N PHE A 2 29.17 5.86 -50.75
CA PHE A 2 29.35 4.38 -50.69
C PHE A 2 30.25 3.77 -51.78
N LYS A 3 30.45 4.43 -52.92
CA LYS A 3 31.27 3.90 -54.03
C LYS A 3 32.78 3.98 -53.74
N ALA A 4 33.22 5.03 -53.05
CA ALA A 4 34.63 5.23 -52.68
C ALA A 4 35.11 4.25 -51.60
N ALA A 5 34.26 3.93 -50.62
CA ALA A 5 34.55 2.93 -49.59
C ALA A 5 34.62 1.50 -50.16
N ARG A 6 33.76 1.18 -51.14
CA ARG A 6 33.76 -0.13 -51.82
C ARG A 6 35.02 -0.34 -52.67
N ASP A 7 35.46 0.68 -53.40
CA ASP A 7 36.66 0.59 -54.24
C ASP A 7 37.96 0.59 -53.41
N GLN A 8 37.95 1.16 -52.19
CA GLN A 8 39.06 1.00 -51.23
C GLN A 8 39.11 -0.41 -50.62
N LEU A 9 37.96 -1.01 -50.27
CA LEU A 9 37.89 -2.39 -49.76
C LEU A 9 38.33 -3.43 -50.81
N LEU A 10 37.96 -3.24 -52.08
CA LEU A 10 38.34 -4.17 -53.16
C LEU A 10 39.82 -4.06 -53.56
N LYS A 11 40.45 -2.88 -53.42
CA LYS A 11 41.91 -2.72 -53.61
C LYS A 11 42.75 -3.26 -52.45
N ALA A 12 42.19 -3.38 -51.25
CA ALA A 12 42.85 -3.99 -50.10
C ALA A 12 42.81 -5.54 -50.12
N GLY A 13 41.82 -6.13 -50.80
CA GLY A 13 41.61 -7.58 -50.90
C GLY A 13 42.81 -8.41 -51.37
N PRO A 14 43.55 -8.03 -52.45
CA PRO A 14 44.68 -8.83 -52.94
C PRO A 14 45.91 -8.76 -52.00
N ARG A 15 46.12 -7.63 -51.30
CA ARG A 15 47.23 -7.45 -50.36
C ARG A 15 46.97 -8.12 -49.02
N LEU A 16 45.71 -8.15 -48.58
CA LEU A 16 45.26 -8.97 -47.46
C LEU A 16 45.34 -10.47 -47.79
N ALA A 17 44.97 -10.88 -49.01
CA ALA A 17 45.07 -12.29 -49.43
C ALA A 17 46.53 -12.79 -49.53
N ALA A 18 47.47 -11.94 -49.95
CA ALA A 18 48.90 -12.27 -50.01
C ALA A 18 49.52 -12.38 -48.61
N SER A 19 49.23 -11.45 -47.69
CA SER A 19 49.68 -11.53 -46.30
C SER A 19 49.04 -12.71 -45.54
N TRP A 20 47.79 -13.06 -45.85
CA TRP A 20 47.13 -14.25 -45.30
C TRP A 20 47.75 -15.57 -45.76
N ARG A 21 48.22 -15.67 -47.02
CA ARG A 21 48.94 -16.86 -47.50
C ARG A 21 50.30 -17.03 -46.83
N ASP A 22 51.01 -15.92 -46.62
CA ASP A 22 52.35 -15.93 -46.02
C ASP A 22 52.31 -16.22 -44.51
N LEU A 23 51.27 -15.72 -43.81
CA LEU A 23 51.00 -16.09 -42.41
C LEU A 23 50.54 -17.54 -42.24
N ARG A 24 49.78 -18.09 -43.22
CA ARG A 24 49.27 -19.49 -43.18
C ARG A 24 50.38 -20.53 -43.35
N GLY A 25 51.50 -20.18 -43.99
CA GLY A 25 52.67 -21.04 -44.15
C GLY A 25 53.55 -21.19 -42.90
N ARG A 26 53.38 -20.33 -41.88
CA ARG A 26 54.24 -20.28 -40.68
C ARG A 26 53.56 -20.62 -39.35
N GLY A 27 52.30 -21.07 -39.37
CA GLY A 27 51.55 -21.41 -38.15
C GLY A 27 51.14 -20.21 -37.28
N MET A 28 51.41 -18.97 -37.70
CA MET A 28 51.13 -17.75 -36.92
C MET A 28 49.72 -17.17 -37.10
N VAL A 29 48.92 -17.65 -38.06
CA VAL A 29 47.50 -17.23 -38.22
C VAL A 29 46.68 -17.57 -36.96
N GLY A 30 47.02 -18.67 -36.28
CA GLY A 30 46.38 -19.06 -35.03
C GLY A 30 46.53 -18.00 -33.94
N LEU A 31 47.73 -17.41 -33.81
CA LEU A 31 48.00 -16.37 -32.81
C LEU A 31 47.24 -15.07 -33.08
N PHE A 32 47.12 -14.66 -34.35
CA PHE A 32 46.46 -13.40 -34.72
C PHE A 32 44.93 -13.44 -34.63
N LEU A 33 44.30 -14.62 -34.80
CA LEU A 33 42.85 -14.79 -34.64
C LEU A 33 42.44 -15.21 -33.22
N PHE A 34 43.36 -15.79 -32.45
CA PHE A 34 43.12 -16.19 -31.08
C PHE A 34 42.81 -14.99 -30.18
N GLU A 35 43.61 -13.93 -30.27
CA GLU A 35 43.44 -12.73 -29.45
C GLU A 35 42.07 -12.05 -29.62
N PRO A 36 41.59 -11.71 -30.84
CA PRO A 36 40.27 -11.08 -31.00
C PRO A 36 39.11 -12.00 -30.62
N VAL A 37 39.24 -13.32 -30.82
CA VAL A 37 38.21 -14.30 -30.42
C VAL A 37 38.12 -14.40 -28.90
N VAL A 38 39.25 -14.51 -28.20
CA VAL A 38 39.30 -14.56 -26.73
C VAL A 38 38.81 -13.26 -26.12
N VAL A 39 39.18 -12.10 -26.68
CA VAL A 39 38.68 -10.80 -26.22
C VAL A 39 37.16 -10.71 -26.41
N THR A 40 36.64 -11.10 -27.57
CA THR A 40 35.19 -11.05 -27.84
C THR A 40 34.42 -12.02 -26.92
N LEU A 41 34.93 -13.24 -26.72
CA LEU A 41 34.36 -14.20 -25.77
C LEU A 41 34.40 -13.67 -24.34
N GLY A 42 35.51 -13.04 -23.93
CA GLY A 42 35.64 -12.41 -22.63
C GLY A 42 34.62 -11.29 -22.41
N VAL A 43 34.40 -10.42 -23.41
CA VAL A 43 33.39 -9.35 -23.35
C VAL A 43 31.97 -9.93 -23.28
N LEU A 44 31.65 -10.94 -24.09
CA LEU A 44 30.33 -11.58 -24.08
C LEU A 44 30.05 -12.30 -22.76
N LEU A 45 31.04 -12.98 -22.19
CA LEU A 45 30.93 -13.62 -20.87
C LEU A 45 30.80 -12.59 -19.75
N ALA A 46 31.53 -11.47 -19.82
CA ALA A 46 31.39 -10.39 -18.86
C ALA A 46 30.01 -9.71 -18.93
N GLN A 47 29.49 -9.49 -20.14
CA GLN A 47 28.15 -8.93 -20.36
C GLN A 47 27.06 -9.88 -19.85
N SER A 48 27.15 -11.18 -20.18
CA SER A 48 26.17 -12.16 -19.70
C SER A 48 26.17 -12.31 -18.19
N PHE A 49 27.34 -12.26 -17.54
CA PHE A 49 27.43 -12.29 -16.08
C PHE A 49 26.86 -11.01 -15.44
N ALA A 50 27.12 -9.84 -16.04
CA ALA A 50 26.56 -8.58 -15.57
C ALA A 50 25.04 -8.55 -15.69
N ASP A 51 24.48 -9.02 -16.80
CA ASP A 51 23.03 -9.10 -17.01
C ASP A 51 22.37 -10.12 -16.08
N TRP A 52 23.04 -11.25 -15.83
CA TRP A 52 22.57 -12.24 -14.85
C TRP A 52 22.55 -11.67 -13.42
N SER A 53 23.62 -10.98 -13.00
CA SER A 53 23.69 -10.33 -11.69
C SER A 53 22.61 -9.26 -11.52
N ARG A 54 22.38 -8.43 -12.54
CA ARG A 54 21.30 -7.42 -12.52
C ARG A 54 19.92 -8.07 -12.48
N GLY A 55 19.73 -9.20 -13.17
CA GLY A 55 18.52 -9.99 -13.07
C GLY A 55 18.25 -10.47 -11.64
N LYS A 56 19.29 -10.99 -10.96
CA LYS A 56 19.16 -11.42 -9.55
C LYS A 56 18.84 -10.27 -8.59
N GLU A 57 19.44 -9.11 -8.80
CA GLU A 57 19.15 -7.92 -7.98
C GLU A 57 17.71 -7.43 -8.19
N ARG A 58 17.25 -7.34 -9.44
CA ARG A 58 15.86 -6.96 -9.77
C ARG A 58 14.85 -7.94 -9.19
N ASP A 59 15.17 -9.24 -9.23
CA ASP A 59 14.32 -10.27 -8.65
C ASP A 59 14.21 -10.12 -7.13
N ALA A 60 15.33 -9.84 -6.46
CA ALA A 60 15.34 -9.62 -5.02
C ALA A 60 14.57 -8.35 -4.62
N ASP A 61 14.75 -7.26 -5.37
CA ASP A 61 14.02 -6.00 -5.15
C ASP A 61 12.50 -6.18 -5.38
N MET A 62 12.10 -6.85 -6.46
CA MET A 62 10.69 -7.14 -6.75
C MET A 62 10.07 -7.99 -5.63
N GLU A 63 10.76 -9.03 -5.17
CA GLU A 63 10.24 -9.90 -4.11
C GLU A 63 10.14 -9.16 -2.77
N ALA A 64 11.11 -8.29 -2.45
CA ALA A 64 11.03 -7.43 -1.26
C ALA A 64 9.84 -6.47 -1.33
N LYS A 65 9.62 -5.83 -2.48
CA LYS A 65 8.46 -4.96 -2.73
C LYS A 65 7.15 -5.73 -2.63
N ARG A 66 7.08 -6.94 -3.18
CA ARG A 66 5.91 -7.82 -3.09
C ARG A 66 5.59 -8.16 -1.63
N LEU A 67 6.58 -8.61 -0.86
CA LEU A 67 6.41 -8.95 0.55
C LEU A 67 5.93 -7.74 1.37
N ALA A 68 6.56 -6.58 1.19
CA ALA A 68 6.14 -5.34 1.84
C ALA A 68 4.70 -4.96 1.48
N ALA A 69 4.28 -5.15 0.22
CA ALA A 69 2.92 -4.86 -0.22
C ALA A 69 1.89 -5.87 0.33
N VAL A 70 2.24 -7.14 0.44
CA VAL A 70 1.40 -8.18 1.07
C VAL A 70 1.25 -7.89 2.57
N GLU A 71 2.33 -7.55 3.26
CA GLU A 71 2.31 -7.15 4.67
C GLU A 71 1.43 -5.91 4.88
N ALA A 72 1.59 -4.88 4.05
CA ALA A 72 0.75 -3.69 4.08
C ALA A 72 -0.73 -4.01 3.82
N ALA A 73 -1.03 -4.94 2.91
CA ALA A 73 -2.39 -5.40 2.67
C ALA A 73 -2.96 -6.15 3.89
N GLY A 74 -2.16 -6.98 4.56
CA GLY A 74 -2.54 -7.65 5.82
C GLY A 74 -2.84 -6.65 6.93
N TYR A 75 -1.95 -5.66 7.14
CA TYR A 75 -2.17 -4.55 8.06
C TYR A 75 -3.46 -3.80 7.75
N ALA A 76 -3.66 -3.42 6.48
CA ALA A 76 -4.87 -2.73 6.03
C ALA A 76 -6.12 -3.58 6.25
N GLY A 77 -6.04 -4.90 6.08
CA GLY A 77 -7.12 -5.85 6.38
C GLY A 77 -7.56 -5.82 7.85
N ILE A 78 -6.60 -5.80 8.78
CA ILE A 78 -6.90 -5.74 10.22
C ILE A 78 -7.56 -4.40 10.59
N VAL A 79 -7.02 -3.29 10.10
CA VAL A 79 -7.62 -1.96 10.31
C VAL A 79 -9.00 -1.86 9.64
N ALA A 80 -9.18 -2.47 8.47
CA ALA A 80 -10.47 -2.53 7.80
C ALA A 80 -11.51 -3.33 8.61
N ALA A 81 -11.12 -4.43 9.24
CA ALA A 81 -11.99 -5.17 10.16
C ALA A 81 -12.39 -4.31 11.37
N HIS A 82 -11.48 -3.51 11.90
CA HIS A 82 -11.78 -2.54 12.95
C HIS A 82 -12.86 -1.53 12.52
N TYR A 83 -12.84 -1.05 11.28
CA TYR A 83 -13.88 -0.14 10.77
C TYR A 83 -15.28 -0.75 10.69
N GLU A 84 -15.42 -2.08 10.61
CA GLU A 84 -16.75 -2.72 10.67
C GLU A 84 -17.44 -2.46 12.02
N PHE A 85 -16.67 -2.36 13.10
CA PHE A 85 -17.16 -2.02 14.42
C PHE A 85 -17.40 -0.51 14.59
N VAL A 86 -16.47 0.33 14.12
CA VAL A 86 -16.50 1.79 14.36
C VAL A 86 -17.59 2.49 13.56
N ILE A 87 -17.81 2.08 12.31
CA ILE A 87 -18.72 2.78 11.40
C ILE A 87 -20.15 2.89 11.98
N PRO A 88 -20.78 1.80 12.49
CA PRO A 88 -22.09 1.89 13.12
C PRO A 88 -22.18 2.88 14.29
N CYS A 89 -21.10 2.99 15.09
CA CYS A 89 -21.03 3.96 16.19
C CYS A 89 -21.04 5.39 15.65
N PHE A 90 -20.29 5.67 14.58
CA PHE A 90 -20.29 6.97 13.93
C PHE A 90 -21.63 7.28 13.27
N GLU A 91 -22.28 6.32 12.59
CA GLU A 91 -23.60 6.51 11.98
C GLU A 91 -24.65 6.89 13.05
N THR A 92 -24.64 6.20 14.19
CA THR A 92 -25.52 6.49 15.32
C THR A 92 -25.29 7.92 15.85
N GLN A 93 -24.02 8.31 16.02
CA GLN A 93 -23.67 9.66 16.49
C GLN A 93 -24.09 10.74 15.49
N MET A 94 -23.92 10.52 14.18
CA MET A 94 -24.38 11.47 13.17
C MET A 94 -25.90 11.63 13.22
N GLY A 95 -26.65 10.54 13.44
CA GLY A 95 -28.08 10.60 13.66
C GLY A 95 -28.46 11.47 14.87
N GLN A 96 -27.76 11.30 16.00
CA GLN A 96 -27.98 12.13 17.20
C GLN A 96 -27.68 13.62 16.94
N ILE A 97 -26.57 13.92 16.25
CA ILE A 97 -26.21 15.30 15.90
C ILE A 97 -27.26 15.91 14.96
N MET A 98 -27.76 15.17 13.98
CA MET A 98 -28.80 15.65 13.06
C MET A 98 -30.12 15.95 13.77
N LEU A 99 -30.52 15.12 14.75
CA LEU A 99 -31.71 15.36 15.57
C LEU A 99 -31.56 16.60 16.45
N ALA A 100 -30.42 16.71 17.13
CA ALA A 100 -30.13 17.87 17.96
C ALA A 100 -30.03 19.17 17.16
N ALA A 101 -29.52 19.10 15.93
CA ALA A 101 -29.50 20.24 15.02
C ALA A 101 -30.89 20.73 14.57
N ASN A 102 -31.95 19.93 14.78
CA ASN A 102 -33.33 20.37 14.59
C ASN A 102 -33.97 20.96 15.87
N GLY A 103 -33.23 21.04 16.98
CA GLY A 103 -33.74 21.47 18.28
C GLY A 103 -34.54 20.39 19.02
N GLU A 104 -34.45 19.13 18.57
CA GLU A 104 -35.17 18.00 19.18
C GLU A 104 -34.41 17.37 20.37
N ALA A 105 -33.12 17.69 20.53
CA ALA A 105 -32.28 17.16 21.59
C ALA A 105 -31.08 18.08 21.88
N ASP A 106 -30.54 18.02 23.10
CA ASP A 106 -29.24 18.60 23.42
C ASP A 106 -28.12 17.64 23.00
N VAL A 107 -26.99 18.16 22.48
CA VAL A 107 -25.79 17.35 22.24
C VAL A 107 -24.82 17.51 23.39
N ASP A 108 -24.40 16.38 23.98
CA ASP A 108 -23.27 16.35 24.90
C ASP A 108 -21.98 16.80 24.18
N PRO A 109 -21.30 17.87 24.65
CA PRO A 109 -20.06 18.35 24.05
C PRO A 109 -18.94 17.31 23.94
N ILE A 110 -18.92 16.29 24.82
CA ILE A 110 -17.96 15.19 24.72
C ILE A 110 -18.17 14.41 23.42
N ARG A 111 -19.43 14.23 23.01
CA ARG A 111 -19.82 13.49 21.80
C ARG A 111 -19.69 14.30 20.51
N LEU A 112 -19.40 15.60 20.60
CA LEU A 112 -19.03 16.44 19.45
C LEU A 112 -17.57 16.24 19.04
N ARG A 113 -16.73 15.69 19.93
CA ARG A 113 -15.32 15.41 19.63
C ARG A 113 -15.21 14.15 18.78
N ARG A 114 -14.28 14.16 17.83
CA ARG A 114 -13.98 12.99 17.00
C ARG A 114 -13.10 12.02 17.80
N PRO A 115 -13.46 10.73 17.91
CA PRO A 115 -12.56 9.71 18.41
C PRO A 115 -11.39 9.53 17.43
N SER A 116 -10.19 9.29 17.94
CA SER A 116 -9.10 8.88 17.07
C SER A 116 -9.41 7.52 16.45
N VAL A 117 -8.98 7.33 15.22
CA VAL A 117 -9.14 6.09 14.47
C VAL A 117 -7.81 5.72 13.84
N ARG A 118 -7.55 4.42 13.72
CA ARG A 118 -6.29 3.94 13.16
C ARG A 118 -6.28 4.16 11.65
N GLY A 119 -5.23 4.81 11.16
CA GLY A 119 -4.97 4.94 9.73
C GLY A 119 -4.55 3.61 9.09
N VAL A 120 -4.80 3.49 7.79
CA VAL A 120 -4.23 2.41 6.96
C VAL A 120 -2.95 2.87 6.29
N ARG A 121 -2.08 1.94 5.93
CA ARG A 121 -0.91 2.18 5.08
C ARG A 121 -1.17 1.58 3.71
N ALA A 122 -0.73 2.25 2.66
CA ALA A 122 -0.77 1.75 1.29
C ALA A 122 0.66 1.78 0.73
N VAL A 123 1.06 0.70 0.06
CA VAL A 123 2.32 0.63 -0.67
C VAL A 123 1.99 0.71 -2.15
N GLU A 124 2.41 1.80 -2.79
CA GLU A 124 2.25 1.94 -4.23
C GLU A 124 3.36 1.17 -4.94
N LEU A 125 2.96 0.26 -5.84
CA LEU A 125 3.88 -0.50 -6.68
C LEU A 125 3.84 0.07 -8.10
N GLU A 126 5.01 0.14 -8.73
CA GLU A 126 5.13 0.52 -10.14
C GLU A 126 4.47 -0.54 -11.04
N ALA A 127 3.93 -0.13 -12.18
CA ALA A 127 3.26 -1.02 -13.12
C ALA A 127 4.16 -2.20 -13.57
N ASP A 128 5.43 -1.91 -13.87
CA ASP A 128 6.41 -2.94 -14.25
C ASP A 128 6.64 -3.97 -13.14
N THR A 129 6.58 -3.54 -11.87
CA THR A 129 6.69 -4.44 -10.71
C THR A 129 5.46 -5.33 -10.60
N LEU A 130 4.25 -4.78 -10.81
CA LEU A 130 3.01 -5.56 -10.81
C LEU A 130 2.98 -6.57 -11.96
N ASP A 131 3.46 -6.21 -13.14
CA ASP A 131 3.56 -7.11 -14.29
C ASP A 131 4.52 -8.28 -14.01
N GLU A 132 5.66 -8.02 -13.37
CA GLU A 132 6.60 -9.08 -12.97
C GLU A 132 6.03 -9.97 -11.86
N ILE A 133 5.31 -9.40 -10.88
CA ILE A 133 4.58 -10.19 -9.88
C ILE A 133 3.53 -11.06 -10.56
N ALA A 134 2.77 -10.52 -11.52
CA ALA A 134 1.72 -11.26 -12.25
C ALA A 134 2.29 -12.45 -13.04
N LYS A 135 3.46 -12.27 -13.69
CA LYS A 135 4.14 -13.35 -14.42
C LYS A 135 4.60 -14.49 -13.51
N ARG A 136 5.02 -14.20 -12.28
CA ARG A 136 5.62 -15.20 -11.35
C ARG A 136 4.62 -15.82 -10.38
N HIS A 137 3.75 -15.00 -9.81
CA HIS A 137 2.81 -15.37 -8.74
C HIS A 137 1.36 -15.42 -9.23
N GLY A 138 1.12 -15.08 -10.50
CA GLY A 138 -0.20 -15.10 -11.13
C GLY A 138 -0.90 -13.74 -11.10
N ALA A 139 -1.73 -13.50 -12.12
CA ALA A 139 -2.48 -12.25 -12.29
C ALA A 139 -3.38 -11.92 -11.09
N ASP A 140 -4.05 -12.93 -10.52
CA ASP A 140 -4.95 -12.75 -9.37
C ASP A 140 -4.22 -12.25 -8.12
N HIS A 141 -2.96 -12.66 -7.93
CA HIS A 141 -2.12 -12.24 -6.81
C HIS A 141 -1.72 -10.77 -6.97
N ALA A 142 -1.20 -10.40 -8.15
CA ALA A 142 -0.85 -9.01 -8.48
C ALA A 142 -2.08 -8.09 -8.37
N GLN A 143 -3.22 -8.49 -8.93
CA GLN A 143 -4.47 -7.73 -8.85
C GLN A 143 -4.95 -7.57 -7.41
N SER A 144 -4.79 -8.59 -6.56
CA SER A 144 -5.19 -8.50 -5.16
C SER A 144 -4.30 -7.54 -4.37
N ILE A 145 -2.99 -7.52 -4.62
CA ILE A 145 -2.07 -6.53 -4.04
C ILE A 145 -2.47 -5.11 -4.48
N GLU A 146 -2.63 -4.90 -5.79
CA GLU A 146 -2.98 -3.60 -6.35
C GLU A 146 -4.32 -3.11 -5.79
N SER A 147 -5.34 -3.97 -5.81
CA SER A 147 -6.68 -3.64 -5.31
C SER A 147 -6.66 -3.31 -3.82
N ALA A 148 -5.99 -4.11 -2.98
CA ALA A 148 -5.87 -3.83 -1.56
C ALA A 148 -5.23 -2.45 -1.30
N ASN A 149 -4.13 -2.14 -1.99
CA ASN A 149 -3.42 -0.87 -1.85
C ASN A 149 -4.22 0.33 -2.36
N GLN A 150 -4.87 0.23 -3.53
CA GLN A 150 -5.73 1.29 -4.06
C GLN A 150 -6.90 1.59 -3.11
N GLN A 151 -7.54 0.55 -2.57
CA GLN A 151 -8.65 0.70 -1.62
C GLN A 151 -8.16 1.25 -0.27
N ALA A 152 -6.98 0.86 0.21
CA ALA A 152 -6.37 1.46 1.39
C ALA A 152 -6.10 2.96 1.20
N GLY A 153 -5.56 3.37 0.04
CA GLY A 153 -5.38 4.78 -0.30
C GLY A 153 -6.70 5.56 -0.35
N LEU A 154 -7.77 4.97 -0.88
CA LEU A 154 -9.12 5.55 -0.85
C LEU A 154 -9.66 5.68 0.58
N LEU A 155 -9.45 4.66 1.41
CA LEU A 155 -9.86 4.67 2.81
C LEU A 155 -9.14 5.78 3.58
N MET A 156 -7.83 5.97 3.41
CA MET A 156 -7.10 7.10 4.01
C MET A 156 -7.69 8.46 3.63
N ARG A 157 -8.00 8.67 2.34
CA ARG A 157 -8.63 9.92 1.88
C ARG A 157 -9.99 10.16 2.53
N ARG A 158 -10.76 9.08 2.75
CA ARG A 158 -12.05 9.17 3.45
C ARG A 158 -11.89 9.48 4.93
N ILE A 159 -10.88 8.92 5.60
CA ILE A 159 -10.55 9.25 7.00
C ILE A 159 -10.23 10.75 7.12
N ALA A 160 -9.46 11.31 6.18
CA ALA A 160 -9.17 12.75 6.15
C ALA A 160 -10.44 13.60 5.94
N ARG A 161 -11.35 13.20 5.05
CA ARG A 161 -12.64 13.88 4.86
C ARG A 161 -13.53 13.81 6.09
N LEU A 162 -13.52 12.66 6.78
CA LEU A 162 -14.24 12.50 8.05
C LEU A 162 -13.70 13.48 9.09
N GLU A 163 -12.38 13.70 9.15
CA GLU A 163 -11.79 14.73 10.02
C GLU A 163 -12.31 16.12 9.70
N GLU A 164 -12.29 16.50 8.43
CA GLU A 164 -12.67 17.83 7.98
C GLU A 164 -14.14 18.11 8.29
N GLY A 165 -15.04 17.17 7.97
CA GLY A 165 -16.46 17.28 8.29
C GLY A 165 -16.72 17.38 9.80
N TRP A 166 -15.95 16.65 10.61
CA TRP A 166 -16.15 16.64 12.06
C TRP A 166 -15.90 17.99 12.73
N ARG A 167 -15.00 18.81 12.16
CA ARG A 167 -14.67 20.13 12.72
C ARG A 167 -15.87 21.06 12.76
N ALA A 168 -16.86 20.87 11.87
CA ALA A 168 -18.10 21.65 11.88
C ALA A 168 -18.93 21.46 13.17
N PHE A 169 -18.78 20.33 13.87
CA PHE A 169 -19.52 20.06 15.10
C PHE A 169 -19.06 20.88 16.29
N ALA A 170 -17.85 21.46 16.24
CA ALA A 170 -17.41 22.41 17.25
C ALA A 170 -18.30 23.66 17.32
N LEU A 171 -19.02 23.99 16.23
CA LEU A 171 -19.98 25.10 16.20
C LEU A 171 -21.21 24.86 17.08
N LEU A 172 -21.48 23.60 17.47
CA LEU A 172 -22.57 23.24 18.36
C LEU A 172 -22.17 23.23 19.84
N ASP A 173 -20.89 23.41 20.15
CA ASP A 173 -20.40 23.33 21.52
C ASP A 173 -20.66 24.66 22.27
N PRO A 174 -21.52 24.67 23.30
CA PRO A 174 -21.91 25.89 24.02
C PRO A 174 -20.73 26.55 24.74
N ARG A 175 -19.61 25.85 24.93
CA ARG A 175 -18.39 26.41 25.52
C ARG A 175 -17.73 27.46 24.62
N TYR A 176 -18.00 27.45 23.30
CA TYR A 176 -17.47 28.43 22.35
C TYR A 176 -18.48 29.53 21.97
N GLY A 177 -19.68 29.51 22.55
CA GLY A 177 -20.74 30.48 22.31
C GLY A 177 -22.10 29.81 22.13
N THR A 178 -23.17 30.61 22.12
CA THR A 178 -24.52 30.11 21.84
C THR A 178 -24.65 29.80 20.35
N PRO A 179 -24.95 28.54 19.95
CA PRO A 179 -25.08 28.17 18.54
C PRO A 179 -26.20 28.95 17.84
N ALA A 180 -25.91 29.48 16.65
CA ALA A 180 -26.89 30.16 15.82
C ALA A 180 -27.62 29.18 14.89
N PRO A 181 -28.80 29.55 14.33
CA PRO A 181 -29.50 28.72 13.34
C PRO A 181 -28.64 28.30 12.13
N ALA A 182 -27.66 29.12 11.75
CA ALA A 182 -26.73 28.78 10.66
C ALA A 182 -25.76 27.65 11.04
N ASP A 183 -25.32 27.60 12.30
CA ASP A 183 -24.40 26.58 12.81
C ASP A 183 -25.07 25.19 12.81
N TYR A 184 -26.33 25.15 13.24
CA TYR A 184 -27.15 23.93 13.18
C TYR A 184 -27.32 23.40 11.76
N ARG A 185 -27.59 24.27 10.78
CA ARG A 185 -27.65 23.86 9.37
C ARG A 185 -26.32 23.29 8.90
N LYS A 186 -25.21 23.98 9.19
CA LYS A 186 -23.88 23.53 8.78
C LYS A 186 -23.52 22.18 9.42
N ALA A 187 -23.83 21.99 10.70
CA ALA A 187 -23.63 20.72 11.38
C ALA A 187 -24.47 19.60 10.74
N ARG A 188 -25.74 19.85 10.41
CA ARG A 188 -26.60 18.86 9.74
C ARG A 188 -26.07 18.47 8.37
N GLU A 189 -25.60 19.44 7.58
CA GLU A 189 -24.96 19.18 6.28
C GLU A 189 -23.70 18.33 6.44
N SER A 190 -22.80 18.70 7.37
CA SER A 190 -21.59 17.94 7.63
C SER A 190 -21.85 16.53 8.17
N ALA A 191 -22.91 16.34 8.99
CA ALA A 191 -23.33 15.01 9.43
C ALA A 191 -23.81 14.14 8.25
N ALA A 192 -24.56 14.72 7.29
CA ALA A 192 -24.98 14.01 6.10
C ALA A 192 -23.79 13.63 5.18
N GLU A 193 -22.83 14.53 5.01
CA GLU A 193 -21.58 14.26 4.27
C GLU A 193 -20.73 13.16 4.94
N ILE A 194 -20.67 13.15 6.28
CA ILE A 194 -20.00 12.09 7.03
C ILE A 194 -20.71 10.75 6.82
N LEU A 195 -22.05 10.69 6.90
CA LEU A 195 -22.81 9.46 6.63
C LEU A 195 -22.50 8.88 5.23
N GLN A 196 -22.45 9.74 4.21
CA GLN A 196 -22.05 9.32 2.86
C GLN A 196 -20.59 8.82 2.81
N THR A 197 -19.69 9.49 3.54
CA THR A 197 -18.28 9.09 3.64
C THR A 197 -18.14 7.72 4.30
N LEU A 198 -18.88 7.47 5.39
CA LEU A 198 -18.93 6.21 6.13
C LEU A 198 -19.43 5.04 5.27
N ALA A 199 -20.47 5.23 4.47
CA ALA A 199 -20.95 4.23 3.52
C ALA A 199 -19.84 3.81 2.53
N GLY A 200 -19.07 4.78 2.04
CA GLY A 200 -17.89 4.51 1.21
C GLY A 200 -16.78 3.78 1.97
N MET A 201 -16.47 4.21 3.20
CA MET A 201 -15.47 3.54 4.05
C MET A 201 -15.81 2.07 4.28
N ARG A 202 -17.10 1.74 4.53
CA ARG A 202 -17.58 0.36 4.67
C ARG A 202 -17.30 -0.48 3.44
N PHE A 203 -17.57 0.06 2.24
CA PHE A 203 -17.27 -0.62 0.98
C PHE A 203 -15.76 -0.85 0.78
N ASN A 204 -14.95 0.19 1.02
CA ASN A 204 -13.49 0.11 0.93
C ASN A 204 -12.94 -0.95 1.91
N ALA A 205 -13.40 -0.93 3.17
CA ALA A 205 -12.98 -1.86 4.22
C ALA A 205 -13.29 -3.32 3.85
N ALA A 206 -14.52 -3.62 3.44
CA ALA A 206 -14.91 -4.96 3.02
C ALA A 206 -14.09 -5.47 1.82
N THR A 207 -13.72 -4.56 0.90
CA THR A 207 -12.90 -4.90 -0.27
C THR A 207 -11.46 -5.19 0.13
N ILE A 208 -10.85 -4.36 1.00
CA ILE A 208 -9.51 -4.58 1.54
C ILE A 208 -9.43 -5.95 2.24
N GLN A 209 -10.36 -6.25 3.14
CA GLN A 209 -10.38 -7.53 3.86
C GLN A 209 -10.44 -8.73 2.90
N ARG A 210 -11.29 -8.65 1.86
CA ARG A 210 -11.41 -9.71 0.85
C ARG A 210 -10.09 -9.95 0.11
N HIS A 211 -9.39 -8.90 -0.29
CA HIS A 211 -8.12 -9.05 -1.00
C HIS A 211 -6.97 -9.45 -0.07
N ALA A 212 -6.94 -8.95 1.17
CA ALA A 212 -5.97 -9.38 2.19
C ALA A 212 -6.11 -10.88 2.49
N ALA A 213 -7.35 -11.38 2.64
CA ALA A 213 -7.61 -12.80 2.85
C ALA A 213 -7.16 -13.67 1.66
N ARG A 214 -7.31 -13.20 0.41
CA ARG A 214 -6.82 -13.90 -0.78
C ARG A 214 -5.30 -13.98 -0.87
N LEU A 215 -4.60 -13.03 -0.25
CA LEU A 215 -3.14 -13.01 -0.20
C LEU A 215 -2.58 -13.86 0.94
N ASP A 216 -3.44 -14.47 1.77
CA ASP A 216 -3.06 -15.11 3.04
C ASP A 216 -2.20 -14.17 3.91
N ALA A 217 -2.51 -12.87 3.85
CA ALA A 217 -1.73 -11.83 4.49
C ALA A 217 -2.06 -11.76 5.99
N ASN A 218 -1.30 -12.49 6.79
CA ASN A 218 -1.37 -12.39 8.25
C ASN A 218 -0.60 -11.16 8.71
N GLY A 219 -1.30 -10.08 9.10
CA GLY A 219 -0.66 -8.89 9.67
C GLY A 219 -0.11 -9.18 11.07
N GLU A 220 1.12 -9.71 11.17
CA GLU A 220 1.74 -10.10 12.44
C GLU A 220 1.94 -8.91 13.39
N ASP A 221 2.17 -7.71 12.86
CA ASP A 221 2.59 -6.53 13.63
C ASP A 221 1.43 -5.73 14.30
N VAL A 222 0.17 -6.13 14.08
CA VAL A 222 -1.01 -5.44 14.66
C VAL A 222 -1.56 -6.14 15.91
N ARG A 223 -0.94 -7.25 16.33
CA ARG A 223 -1.38 -8.01 17.52
C ARG A 223 -1.24 -7.27 18.84
N THR A 224 -0.60 -6.10 18.84
CA THR A 224 -0.36 -5.30 20.03
C THR A 224 -1.48 -4.31 20.33
N GLY A 225 -2.66 -4.38 19.72
CA GLY A 225 -3.75 -3.46 20.06
C GLY A 225 -5.15 -4.09 19.98
N ARG A 226 -6.14 -3.41 20.53
CA ARG A 226 -7.55 -3.82 20.49
C ARG A 226 -8.45 -2.68 20.03
N SER A 227 -9.58 -3.06 19.44
CA SER A 227 -10.69 -2.13 19.23
C SER A 227 -11.36 -1.78 20.56
N ALA A 228 -12.04 -0.64 20.60
CA ALA A 228 -13.07 -0.38 21.59
C ALA A 228 -14.10 -1.53 21.59
N ARG A 229 -14.60 -1.89 22.77
CA ARG A 229 -15.56 -2.97 23.01
C ARG A 229 -17.00 -2.49 22.83
N SER A 230 -17.23 -1.19 22.95
CA SER A 230 -18.52 -0.55 22.76
C SER A 230 -18.36 0.85 22.20
N CYS A 231 -19.42 1.39 21.60
CA CYS A 231 -19.44 2.79 21.19
C CYS A 231 -19.22 3.71 22.40
N ASP A 232 -19.78 3.38 23.56
CA ASP A 232 -19.60 4.17 24.78
C ASP A 232 -18.14 4.22 25.23
N GLU A 233 -17.40 3.11 25.16
CA GLU A 233 -15.95 3.10 25.45
C GLU A 233 -15.22 4.04 24.48
N MET A 234 -15.50 3.93 23.19
CA MET A 234 -14.90 4.78 22.16
C MET A 234 -15.14 6.28 22.40
N TRP A 235 -16.37 6.67 22.73
CA TRP A 235 -16.71 8.07 22.98
C TRP A 235 -16.17 8.58 24.31
N THR A 236 -16.10 7.73 25.34
CA THR A 236 -15.60 8.10 26.67
C THR A 236 -14.11 8.41 26.64
N TYR A 237 -13.32 7.54 26.00
CA TYR A 237 -11.87 7.72 25.92
C TYR A 237 -11.43 8.57 24.73
N GLY A 238 -12.30 8.73 23.72
CA GLY A 238 -11.97 9.48 22.51
C GLY A 238 -11.04 8.70 21.57
N ASP A 239 -10.99 7.37 21.70
CA ASP A 239 -10.16 6.49 20.87
C ASP A 239 -10.97 5.24 20.48
N ALA A 240 -10.95 4.90 19.19
CA ALA A 240 -11.54 3.68 18.69
C ALA A 240 -10.59 2.48 18.81
N TRP A 241 -9.28 2.74 18.89
CA TRP A 241 -8.24 1.73 18.96
C TRP A 241 -7.32 2.01 20.15
N PHE A 242 -7.02 0.98 20.93
CA PHE A 242 -6.14 1.05 22.09
C PHE A 242 -4.94 0.15 21.87
N ASP A 243 -3.74 0.71 21.92
CA ASP A 243 -2.53 -0.11 21.91
C ASP A 243 -2.35 -0.78 23.30
N ALA A 244 -1.79 -1.98 23.31
CA ALA A 244 -1.67 -2.84 24.49
C ALA A 244 -0.80 -2.21 25.59
N TYR A 245 0.05 -1.27 25.23
CA TYR A 245 0.89 -0.51 26.14
C TYR A 245 0.14 0.62 26.86
N ASP A 246 -0.98 1.12 26.30
CA ASP A 246 -1.72 2.26 26.87
C ASP A 246 -2.67 1.86 28.01
N LEU A 247 -3.03 0.59 28.13
CA LEU A 247 -4.12 0.16 29.02
C LEU A 247 -3.68 -0.20 30.44
N ASP A 248 -2.39 -0.46 30.69
CA ASP A 248 -1.92 -0.97 31.98
C ASP A 248 -0.91 -0.08 32.70
N GLY A 249 -0.46 1.03 32.09
CA GLY A 249 0.57 1.90 32.68
C GLY A 249 1.88 1.18 33.03
N SER A 250 2.05 -0.05 32.56
CA SER A 250 3.22 -0.90 32.73
C SER A 250 3.72 -1.28 31.35
N ASP A 251 5.04 -1.21 31.15
CA ASP A 251 5.74 -1.54 29.89
C ASP A 251 5.65 -3.03 29.50
N GLN A 252 4.58 -3.75 29.86
CA GLN A 252 4.40 -5.15 29.50
C GLN A 252 3.13 -5.35 28.67
N PRO A 253 3.23 -5.93 27.45
CA PRO A 253 2.08 -6.17 26.60
C PRO A 253 1.19 -7.26 27.21
N ILE A 254 -0.04 -6.89 27.57
CA ILE A 254 -1.10 -7.87 27.85
C ILE A 254 -1.50 -8.50 26.53
N LEU A 255 -1.01 -9.71 26.24
CA LEU A 255 -1.55 -10.54 25.18
C LEU A 255 -2.62 -11.47 25.77
N PRO A 256 -3.93 -11.24 25.56
CA PRO A 256 -4.90 -12.31 25.73
C PRO A 256 -4.84 -13.20 24.49
N ASN A 257 -4.66 -14.48 24.76
CA ASN A 257 -4.57 -15.58 23.82
C ASN A 257 -5.83 -15.68 22.92
N LEU A 258 -5.81 -14.98 21.77
CA LEU A 258 -6.93 -14.91 20.81
C LEU A 258 -7.16 -16.21 20.00
N TYR A 259 -6.36 -17.26 20.21
CA TYR A 259 -6.59 -18.56 19.57
C TYR A 259 -7.65 -19.44 20.27
N ALA A 260 -8.14 -19.08 21.46
CA ALA A 260 -9.12 -19.90 22.17
C ALA A 260 -10.58 -19.74 21.70
N ALA A 261 -10.89 -18.80 20.79
CA ALA A 261 -12.27 -18.49 20.40
C ALA A 261 -12.72 -19.09 19.05
N GLN A 262 -11.85 -19.83 18.33
CA GLN A 262 -12.22 -20.48 17.06
C GLN A 262 -12.64 -21.96 17.19
N GLU A 263 -12.56 -22.58 18.38
CA GLU A 263 -13.03 -23.96 18.59
C GLU A 263 -14.45 -24.07 19.18
N ALA A 264 -15.23 -22.98 19.19
CA ALA A 264 -16.58 -22.97 19.78
C ALA A 264 -17.70 -22.50 18.83
N ARG A 265 -17.58 -22.77 17.52
CA ARG A 265 -18.70 -22.68 16.56
C ARG A 265 -18.70 -23.82 15.56
#